data_AF-A0A6M0BFC6-F1
#
_entry.id   AF-A0A6M0BFC6-F1
#
_cell.length_a   1.000
_cell.length_b   1.000
_cell.length_c   1.000
_cell.angle_alpha   90.00
_cell.angle_beta   90.00
_cell.angle_gamma   90.00
#
_symmetry.space_group_name_H-M   'P 1'
#
loop_
_entity.id
_entity.type
_entity.pdbx_description
1 polymer ?
#
loop_
_entity_poly.entity_id
_entity_poly.type
_entity_poly.pdbx_seq_one_letter_code
_entity_poly.pdbx_strand_id
1 'polypeptide(L)'
;MSTTFQETTKNLRFSEDRLGINYLGSANLPTATDDGKDIIGGLTQRPKSLPPRYFYDQKGSQLFEQICELPEYYPTRTEAEILQQYAVDVAQFTGACELVELGSGSSTKTRLLLDAYENQGYPLRYVPIDVSGEILEESAKQLLLDYPKLKVQGQVGTYEHALSQLTPTPLPKRMVFFLGSSLGNFAPEQCDRFFEKMIGLLAPGDYFLLGIDLQKPKEILEAAYNDSQGVTAAFNLNMLAHLNWRFLGNFDLDRFTHQAIYNQSESQIEMYLHCQETHVVRLARLDLTVEFQAGESMLT
;
A
#
# COMPACT_ATOMS: atom_id res chain seq x y z
N MET A 1 -20.87 45.75 2.79
CA MET A 1 -19.59 45.35 3.41
C MET A 1 -19.47 43.85 3.25
N SER A 2 -18.87 43.39 2.15
CA SER A 2 -18.61 41.98 1.89
C SER A 2 -17.10 41.77 1.98
N THR A 3 -16.67 41.04 2.99
CA THR A 3 -15.31 40.56 3.16
C THR A 3 -15.20 39.19 2.50
N THR A 4 -14.54 39.15 1.35
CA THR A 4 -14.12 37.93 0.67
C THR A 4 -12.85 37.43 1.37
N PHE A 5 -12.91 36.23 1.95
CA PHE A 5 -11.73 35.50 2.39
C PHE A 5 -10.96 35.05 1.15
N GLN A 6 -9.75 35.58 0.96
CA GLN A 6 -8.78 35.04 0.00
C GLN A 6 -8.04 33.88 0.66
N GLU A 7 -8.28 32.67 0.18
CA GLU A 7 -7.39 31.52 0.42
C GLU A 7 -6.04 31.79 -0.26
N THR A 8 -5.02 32.04 0.55
CA THR A 8 -3.63 32.05 0.11
C THR A 8 -3.12 30.61 -0.04
N THR A 9 -3.24 30.04 -1.22
CA THR A 9 -2.40 28.91 -1.64
C THR A 9 -0.97 29.43 -1.85
N LYS A 10 -0.10 29.24 -0.85
CA LYS A 10 1.34 29.44 -1.00
C LYS A 10 1.87 28.42 -2.01
N ASN A 11 2.22 28.89 -3.20
CA ASN A 11 3.07 28.15 -4.14
C ASN A 11 4.44 27.88 -3.49
N LEU A 12 4.58 26.73 -2.84
CA LEU A 12 5.83 26.25 -2.28
C LEU A 12 6.71 25.73 -3.43
N ARG A 13 7.66 26.56 -3.87
CA ARG A 13 8.73 26.13 -4.78
C ARG A 13 9.80 25.42 -3.97
N PHE A 14 9.82 24.10 -3.99
CA PHE A 14 10.99 23.32 -3.58
C PHE A 14 12.14 23.63 -4.54
N SER A 15 13.39 23.62 -4.08
CA SER A 15 14.49 23.57 -5.06
C SER A 15 14.35 22.25 -5.82
N GLU A 16 14.40 22.30 -7.15
CA GLU A 16 14.18 21.14 -8.04
C GLU A 16 15.10 19.94 -7.70
N ASP A 17 16.16 20.17 -6.92
CA ASP A 17 17.16 19.16 -6.52
C ASP A 17 16.78 18.23 -5.34
N ARG A 18 15.66 18.47 -4.62
CA ARG A 18 15.30 17.67 -3.41
C ARG A 18 14.15 16.68 -3.61
N LEU A 19 13.35 16.82 -4.67
CA LEU A 19 12.23 15.94 -4.98
C LEU A 19 12.35 15.43 -6.40
N GLY A 20 12.45 14.11 -6.57
CA GLY A 20 12.20 13.43 -7.84
C GLY A 20 11.09 12.42 -7.65
N ILE A 21 10.14 12.35 -8.59
CA ILE A 21 9.13 11.28 -8.62
C ILE A 21 9.18 10.66 -10.01
N ASN A 22 9.51 9.38 -10.05
CA ASN A 22 9.56 8.59 -11.27
C ASN A 22 8.30 7.74 -11.35
N TYR A 23 7.49 7.95 -12.38
CA TYR A 23 6.39 7.05 -12.70
C TYR A 23 6.94 5.89 -13.53
N LEU A 24 6.96 4.71 -12.93
CA LEU A 24 7.51 3.50 -13.53
C LEU A 24 6.41 2.81 -14.35
N GLY A 25 6.16 3.43 -15.50
CA GLY A 25 5.05 3.22 -16.42
C GLY A 25 4.86 4.52 -17.20
N SER A 26 4.54 4.46 -18.50
CA SER A 26 4.66 5.63 -19.40
C SER A 26 3.96 6.88 -18.88
N ALA A 27 4.74 7.96 -18.76
CA ALA A 27 4.33 9.31 -18.47
C ALA A 27 3.07 9.72 -19.26
N ASN A 28 2.07 10.26 -18.55
CA ASN A 28 0.83 10.84 -19.08
C ASN A 28 -0.05 9.88 -19.92
N LEU A 29 -1.23 9.54 -19.37
CA LEU A 29 -2.35 8.75 -19.93
C LEU A 29 -2.35 7.23 -19.64
N PRO A 30 -3.56 6.64 -19.45
CA PRO A 30 -3.77 5.38 -18.72
C PRO A 30 -3.54 4.16 -19.60
N THR A 31 -2.31 3.88 -20.03
CA THR A 31 -1.99 2.63 -20.73
C THR A 31 -0.49 2.33 -20.66
N ALA A 32 -0.07 1.68 -19.58
CA ALA A 32 1.06 0.75 -19.59
C ALA A 32 0.66 -0.47 -18.75
N THR A 33 0.02 -1.44 -19.43
CA THR A 33 -0.13 -2.86 -19.07
C THR A 33 -0.58 -3.19 -17.64
N ASP A 34 -1.71 -2.67 -17.24
CA ASP A 34 -2.66 -3.48 -16.50
C ASP A 34 -3.80 -3.80 -17.45
N ASP A 35 -3.59 -4.79 -18.32
CA ASP A 35 -4.57 -5.28 -19.29
C ASP A 35 -5.71 -6.05 -18.62
N GLY A 36 -5.77 -6.04 -17.27
CA GLY A 36 -6.75 -6.74 -16.47
C GLY A 36 -6.68 -8.25 -16.64
N LYS A 37 -5.54 -8.82 -17.09
CA LYS A 37 -5.38 -10.27 -17.25
C LYS A 37 -5.66 -11.05 -15.98
N ASP A 38 -5.24 -10.53 -14.85
CA ASP A 38 -5.47 -11.15 -13.55
C ASP A 38 -6.90 -10.92 -13.04
N ILE A 39 -7.56 -9.82 -13.41
CA ILE A 39 -9.02 -9.67 -13.22
C ILE A 39 -9.77 -10.70 -14.05
N ILE A 40 -9.40 -10.87 -15.33
CA ILE A 40 -10.00 -11.89 -16.20
C ILE A 40 -9.77 -13.27 -15.60
N GLY A 41 -8.53 -13.62 -15.27
CA GLY A 41 -8.19 -14.90 -14.64
C GLY A 41 -8.96 -15.12 -13.34
N GLY A 42 -8.95 -14.13 -12.45
CA GLY A 42 -9.56 -14.19 -11.13
C GLY A 42 -11.09 -14.26 -11.14
N LEU A 43 -11.76 -13.55 -12.07
CA LEU A 43 -13.23 -13.56 -12.17
C LEU A 43 -13.78 -14.74 -12.99
N THR A 44 -12.93 -15.43 -13.77
CA THR A 44 -13.35 -16.59 -14.59
C THR A 44 -13.04 -17.94 -13.94
N GLN A 45 -12.14 -17.97 -12.95
CA GLN A 45 -11.85 -19.17 -12.17
C GLN A 45 -12.92 -19.48 -11.11
N ARG A 46 -12.83 -20.67 -10.50
CA ARG A 46 -13.69 -21.10 -9.39
C ARG A 46 -12.80 -21.68 -8.27
N PRO A 47 -12.81 -21.11 -7.06
CA PRO A 47 -13.56 -19.92 -6.63
C PRO A 47 -13.03 -18.63 -7.26
N LYS A 48 -13.88 -17.60 -7.42
CA LYS A 48 -13.47 -16.29 -7.95
C LYS A 48 -12.54 -15.57 -6.97
N SER A 49 -11.59 -14.80 -7.49
CA SER A 49 -10.74 -13.93 -6.68
C SER A 49 -10.34 -12.64 -7.39
N LEU A 50 -9.97 -11.62 -6.63
CA LEU A 50 -9.36 -10.40 -7.15
C LEU A 50 -8.08 -10.09 -6.36
N PRO A 51 -7.04 -9.51 -6.98
CA PRO A 51 -5.83 -9.16 -6.27
C PRO A 51 -5.97 -7.86 -5.47
N PRO A 52 -5.37 -7.77 -4.27
CA PRO A 52 -5.59 -6.68 -3.33
C PRO A 52 -5.06 -5.33 -3.81
N ARG A 53 -4.19 -5.28 -4.83
CA ARG A 53 -3.70 -4.00 -5.37
C ARG A 53 -4.83 -3.10 -5.90
N TYR A 54 -5.98 -3.67 -6.27
CA TYR A 54 -7.15 -2.91 -6.71
C TYR A 54 -7.92 -2.25 -5.57
N PHE A 55 -7.56 -2.49 -4.30
CA PHE A 55 -8.09 -1.69 -3.20
C PHE A 55 -7.59 -0.23 -3.24
N TYR A 56 -6.39 0.03 -3.76
CA TYR A 56 -5.67 1.28 -3.51
C TYR A 56 -5.82 2.31 -4.65
N ASP A 57 -7.06 2.62 -5.04
CA ASP A 57 -7.34 3.91 -5.68
C ASP A 57 -7.36 5.03 -4.63
N GLN A 58 -7.58 6.29 -5.05
CA GLN A 58 -7.58 7.43 -4.14
C GLN A 58 -8.52 7.23 -2.94
N LYS A 59 -9.75 6.77 -3.20
CA LYS A 59 -10.76 6.57 -2.16
C LYS A 59 -10.40 5.38 -1.27
N GLY A 60 -9.95 4.28 -1.85
CA GLY A 60 -9.58 3.09 -1.10
C GLY A 60 -8.38 3.32 -0.19
N SER A 61 -7.39 4.09 -0.64
CA SER A 61 -6.30 4.49 0.24
C SER A 61 -6.76 5.38 1.39
N GLN A 62 -7.70 6.32 1.16
CA GLN A 62 -8.29 7.10 2.26
C GLN A 62 -9.05 6.22 3.26
N LEU A 63 -9.76 5.20 2.78
CA LEU A 63 -10.42 4.21 3.63
C LEU A 63 -9.39 3.39 4.43
N PHE A 64 -8.25 3.04 3.83
CA PHE A 64 -7.17 2.34 4.54
C PHE A 64 -6.54 3.20 5.65
N GLU A 65 -6.37 4.51 5.43
CA GLU A 65 -5.94 5.42 6.50
C GLU A 65 -6.97 5.48 7.64
N GLN A 66 -8.27 5.42 7.34
CA GLN A 66 -9.31 5.31 8.38
C GLN A 66 -9.24 3.97 9.11
N ILE A 67 -8.97 2.86 8.40
CA ILE A 67 -8.77 1.53 9.00
C ILE A 67 -7.63 1.58 10.02
N CYS A 68 -6.53 2.24 9.69
CA CYS A 68 -5.37 2.37 10.58
C CYS A 68 -5.69 3.00 11.94
N GLU A 69 -6.76 3.78 12.04
CA GLU A 69 -7.20 4.47 13.27
C GLU A 69 -8.28 3.70 14.05
N LEU A 70 -8.77 2.58 13.53
CA LEU A 70 -9.82 1.80 14.18
C LEU A 70 -9.34 1.14 15.47
N PRO A 71 -10.18 1.08 16.52
CA PRO A 71 -9.81 0.39 17.76
C PRO A 71 -9.57 -1.11 17.53
N GLU A 72 -10.27 -1.74 16.60
CA GLU A 72 -10.08 -3.15 16.25
C GLU A 72 -8.77 -3.40 15.48
N TYR A 73 -8.33 -2.47 14.62
CA TYR A 73 -7.15 -2.64 13.76
C TYR A 73 -5.84 -2.29 14.48
N TYR A 74 -5.35 -3.23 15.28
CA TYR A 74 -4.09 -3.08 16.02
C TYR A 74 -2.79 -2.99 15.21
N PRO A 75 -2.63 -3.56 13.99
CA PRO A 75 -1.33 -3.67 13.36
C PRO A 75 -0.56 -2.34 13.26
N THR A 76 -1.23 -1.26 12.85
CA THR A 76 -0.60 0.04 12.66
C THR A 76 -0.05 0.62 13.96
N ARG A 77 -0.87 0.69 15.02
CA ARG A 77 -0.45 1.26 16.31
C ARG A 77 0.61 0.42 17.00
N THR A 78 0.50 -0.92 16.92
CA THR A 78 1.48 -1.83 17.54
C THR A 78 2.83 -1.72 16.84
N GLU A 79 2.86 -1.67 15.50
CA GLU A 79 4.12 -1.47 14.79
C GLU A 79 4.71 -0.07 15.02
N ALA A 80 3.87 0.97 15.12
CA ALA A 80 4.32 2.31 15.45
C ALA A 80 4.94 2.39 16.87
N GLU A 81 4.37 1.72 17.87
CA GLU A 81 4.94 1.63 19.22
C GLU A 81 6.33 0.96 19.21
N ILE A 82 6.49 -0.13 18.45
CA ILE A 82 7.78 -0.81 18.28
C ILE A 82 8.79 0.15 17.63
N LEU A 83 8.41 0.84 16.56
CA LEU A 83 9.29 1.81 15.89
C LEU A 83 9.64 2.99 16.82
N GLN A 84 8.69 3.50 17.61
CA GLN A 84 8.97 4.55 18.59
C GLN A 84 10.02 4.11 19.61
N GLN A 85 9.98 2.84 20.03
CA GLN A 85 10.93 2.29 20.98
C GLN A 85 12.31 2.02 20.37
N TYR A 86 12.37 1.54 19.13
CA TYR A 86 13.61 0.97 18.56
C TYR A 86 14.18 1.72 17.35
N ALA A 87 13.53 2.77 16.83
CA ALA A 87 14.04 3.49 15.65
C ALA A 87 15.44 4.07 15.85
N VAL A 88 15.76 4.54 17.06
CA VAL A 88 17.11 5.02 17.41
C VAL A 88 18.14 3.90 17.34
N ASP A 89 17.82 2.72 17.86
CA ASP A 89 18.70 1.54 17.81
C ASP A 89 18.90 1.07 16.38
N VAL A 90 17.85 1.06 15.57
CA VAL A 90 17.92 0.79 14.12
C VAL A 90 18.87 1.78 13.46
N ALA A 91 18.68 3.09 13.66
CA ALA A 91 19.52 4.12 13.04
C ALA A 91 21.00 3.95 13.43
N GLN A 92 21.29 3.69 14.71
CA GLN A 92 22.65 3.46 15.19
C GLN A 92 23.27 2.18 14.60
N PHE A 93 22.52 1.09 14.56
CA PHE A 93 22.97 -0.19 14.03
C PHE A 93 23.29 -0.10 12.53
N THR A 94 22.44 0.60 11.78
CA THR A 94 22.61 0.71 10.34
C THR A 94 23.64 1.79 9.97
N GLY A 95 23.71 2.89 10.73
CA GLY A 95 24.51 4.07 10.40
C GLY A 95 23.90 4.88 9.25
N ALA A 96 24.74 5.64 8.53
CA ALA A 96 24.29 6.43 7.38
C ALA A 96 23.79 5.53 6.23
N CYS A 97 22.48 5.54 6.00
CA CYS A 97 21.81 4.68 5.02
C CYS A 97 20.85 5.48 4.13
N GLU A 98 20.67 5.01 2.90
CA GLU A 98 19.49 5.35 2.10
C GLU A 98 18.30 4.52 2.58
N LEU A 99 17.18 5.17 2.83
CA LEU A 99 15.95 4.56 3.32
C LEU A 99 15.01 4.30 2.14
N VAL A 100 14.77 3.04 1.80
CA VAL A 100 13.87 2.64 0.71
C VAL A 100 12.63 1.97 1.31
N GLU A 101 11.45 2.54 1.10
CA GLU A 101 10.20 2.01 1.66
C GLU A 101 9.34 1.35 0.59
N LEU A 102 8.89 0.14 0.87
CA LEU A 102 7.93 -0.58 0.05
C LEU A 102 6.52 -0.35 0.60
N GLY A 103 5.63 0.21 -0.22
CA GLY A 103 4.25 0.52 0.17
C GLY A 103 4.21 1.69 1.14
N SER A 104 4.72 2.84 0.71
CA SER A 104 4.95 3.98 1.60
C SER A 104 3.69 4.60 2.18
N GLY A 105 2.52 4.45 1.55
CA GLY A 105 1.25 5.01 2.01
C GLY A 105 1.38 6.48 2.43
N SER A 106 0.76 6.85 3.56
CA SER A 106 0.91 8.20 4.18
C SER A 106 2.28 8.48 4.81
N SER A 107 3.17 7.49 4.85
CA SER A 107 4.50 7.58 5.46
C SER A 107 4.50 8.01 6.94
N THR A 108 3.39 7.79 7.65
CA THR A 108 3.24 8.21 9.05
C THR A 108 4.25 7.51 9.97
N LYS A 109 4.44 6.20 9.80
CA LYS A 109 5.45 5.42 10.55
C LYS A 109 6.88 5.74 10.13
N THR A 110 7.08 6.12 8.87
CA THR A 110 8.39 6.49 8.30
C THR A 110 9.05 7.63 9.06
N ARG A 111 8.23 8.57 9.59
CA ARG A 111 8.70 9.69 10.40
C ARG A 111 9.51 9.25 11.61
N LEU A 112 9.15 8.13 12.24
CA LEU A 112 9.89 7.59 13.40
C LEU A 112 11.33 7.23 13.03
N LEU A 113 11.53 6.67 11.83
CA LEU A 113 12.88 6.39 11.31
C LEU A 113 13.57 7.69 10.88
N LEU A 114 12.89 8.59 10.18
CA LEU A 114 13.48 9.87 9.75
C LEU A 114 13.95 10.72 10.95
N ASP A 115 13.14 10.81 12.00
CA ASP A 115 13.47 11.49 13.25
C ASP A 115 14.71 10.87 13.89
N ALA A 116 14.78 9.53 13.97
CA ALA A 116 15.93 8.83 14.52
C ALA A 116 17.22 9.11 13.73
N TYR A 117 17.17 9.08 12.40
CA TYR A 117 18.34 9.36 11.56
C TYR A 117 18.75 10.83 11.63
N GLU A 118 17.80 11.77 11.66
CA GLU A 118 18.09 13.20 11.78
C GLU A 118 18.75 13.52 13.13
N ASN A 119 18.22 12.96 14.22
CA ASN A 119 18.76 13.16 15.57
C ASN A 119 20.17 12.59 15.73
N GLN A 120 20.53 11.52 15.02
CA GLN A 120 21.89 11.00 14.97
C GLN A 120 22.82 11.77 14.01
N GLY A 121 22.31 12.78 13.31
CA GLY A 121 23.08 13.58 12.36
C GLY A 121 23.43 12.84 11.06
N TYR A 122 22.70 11.77 10.73
CA TYR A 122 22.91 11.04 9.47
C TYR A 122 22.25 11.77 8.28
N PRO A 123 22.72 11.53 7.05
CA PRO A 123 22.08 12.04 5.84
C PRO A 123 20.65 11.48 5.69
N LEU A 124 19.69 12.35 5.37
CA LEU A 124 18.30 11.97 5.12
C LEU A 124 18.06 11.78 3.62
N ARG A 125 18.10 10.53 3.16
CA ARG A 125 17.79 10.16 1.77
C ARG A 125 16.73 9.07 1.78
N TYR A 126 15.57 9.38 1.20
CA TYR A 126 14.38 8.55 1.26
C TYR A 126 13.86 8.24 -0.15
N VAL A 127 13.49 6.99 -0.37
CA VAL A 127 13.01 6.44 -1.64
C VAL A 127 11.67 5.73 -1.36
N PRO A 128 10.53 6.45 -1.35
CA PRO A 128 9.22 5.83 -1.24
C PRO A 128 8.87 5.08 -2.52
N ILE A 129 8.30 3.89 -2.38
CA ILE A 129 7.74 3.09 -3.47
C ILE A 129 6.26 2.85 -3.18
N ASP A 130 5.39 3.26 -4.10
CA ASP A 130 3.95 3.04 -3.97
C ASP A 130 3.26 2.89 -5.33
N VAL A 131 2.15 2.17 -5.38
CA VAL A 131 1.30 2.10 -6.59
C VAL A 131 0.45 3.35 -6.76
N SER A 132 0.15 4.05 -5.66
CA SER A 132 -0.61 5.30 -5.63
C SER A 132 0.31 6.50 -5.77
N GLY A 133 0.43 7.04 -7.00
CA GLY A 133 1.27 8.19 -7.27
C GLY A 133 0.83 9.48 -6.56
N GLU A 134 -0.48 9.63 -6.33
CA GLU A 134 -1.05 10.82 -5.67
C GLU A 134 -0.65 10.87 -4.19
N ILE A 135 -0.82 9.77 -3.47
CA ILE A 135 -0.45 9.66 -2.04
C ILE A 135 1.05 9.77 -1.85
N LEU A 136 1.83 9.14 -2.73
CA LEU A 136 3.28 9.26 -2.69
C LEU A 136 3.71 10.72 -2.86
N GLU A 137 3.13 11.43 -3.83
CA GLU A 137 3.48 12.83 -4.10
C GLU A 137 3.06 13.75 -2.94
N GLU A 138 1.87 13.57 -2.39
CA GLU A 138 1.38 14.32 -1.23
C GLU A 138 2.27 14.10 0.00
N SER A 139 2.55 12.84 0.34
CA SER A 139 3.38 12.47 1.48
C SER A 139 4.81 12.99 1.32
N ALA A 140 5.40 12.86 0.13
CA ALA A 140 6.74 13.38 -0.17
C ALA A 140 6.83 14.90 0.01
N LYS A 141 5.83 15.66 -0.45
CA LYS A 141 5.77 17.11 -0.28
C LYS A 141 5.68 17.49 1.19
N GLN A 142 4.83 16.80 1.97
CA GLN A 142 4.70 17.06 3.39
C GLN A 142 6.00 16.75 4.15
N LEU A 143 6.63 15.61 3.87
CA LEU A 143 7.93 15.26 4.46
C LEU A 143 9.02 16.29 4.16
N LEU A 144 9.06 16.86 2.94
CA LEU A 144 10.05 17.88 2.58
C LEU A 144 9.85 19.23 3.27
N LEU A 145 8.64 19.51 3.78
CA LEU A 145 8.36 20.65 4.65
C LEU A 145 8.86 20.40 6.07
N ASP A 146 8.63 19.19 6.57
CA ASP A 146 8.95 18.83 7.95
C ASP A 146 10.44 18.55 8.15
N TYR A 147 11.14 18.06 7.11
CA TYR A 147 12.56 17.70 7.13
C TYR A 147 13.35 18.54 6.10
N PRO A 148 13.94 19.69 6.49
CA PRO A 148 14.64 20.59 5.57
C PRO A 148 15.88 20.00 4.88
N LYS A 149 16.47 18.94 5.44
CA LYS A 149 17.64 18.25 4.89
C LYS A 149 17.30 17.02 4.05
N LEU A 150 16.02 16.60 4.06
CA LEU A 150 15.56 15.41 3.35
C LEU A 150 15.68 15.59 1.83
N LYS A 151 16.10 14.51 1.17
CA LYS A 151 15.96 14.30 -0.27
C LYS A 151 15.05 13.11 -0.51
N VAL A 152 14.04 13.30 -1.36
CA VAL A 152 13.07 12.26 -1.72
C VAL A 152 13.20 11.89 -3.19
N GLN A 153 13.30 10.59 -3.48
CA GLN A 153 13.25 10.03 -4.83
C GLN A 153 12.18 8.94 -4.91
N GLY A 154 10.94 9.36 -5.18
CA GLY A 154 9.80 8.46 -5.26
C GLY A 154 9.78 7.59 -6.51
N GLN A 155 9.31 6.35 -6.37
CA GLN A 155 9.03 5.45 -7.49
C GLN A 155 7.54 5.05 -7.45
N VAL A 156 6.78 5.47 -8.45
CA VAL A 156 5.36 5.09 -8.57
C VAL A 156 5.25 3.85 -9.46
N GLY A 157 4.86 2.72 -8.88
CA GLY A 157 4.74 1.44 -9.58
C GLY A 157 4.68 0.24 -8.63
N THR A 158 4.65 -0.97 -9.18
CA THR A 158 4.71 -2.19 -8.35
C THR A 158 6.08 -2.32 -7.69
N TYR A 159 6.14 -3.04 -6.57
CA TYR A 159 7.39 -3.28 -5.84
C TYR A 159 8.47 -3.88 -6.74
N GLU A 160 8.12 -4.87 -7.56
CA GLU A 160 9.07 -5.52 -8.44
C GLU A 160 9.62 -4.55 -9.48
N HIS A 161 8.76 -3.75 -10.11
CA HIS A 161 9.24 -2.81 -11.11
C HIS A 161 10.12 -1.75 -10.46
N ALA A 162 9.69 -1.18 -9.34
CA ALA A 162 10.45 -0.17 -8.61
C ALA A 162 11.81 -0.66 -8.11
N LEU A 163 11.87 -1.84 -7.48
CA LEU A 163 13.12 -2.42 -7.01
C LEU A 163 14.12 -2.66 -8.16
N SER A 164 13.64 -2.96 -9.38
CA SER A 164 14.51 -3.15 -10.55
C SER A 164 15.07 -1.85 -11.14
N GLN A 165 14.46 -0.70 -10.81
CA GLN A 165 14.85 0.62 -11.30
C GLN A 165 15.69 1.40 -10.28
N LEU A 166 15.95 0.83 -9.10
CA LEU A 166 16.80 1.47 -8.10
C LEU A 166 18.23 1.63 -8.61
N THR A 167 18.69 2.88 -8.66
CA THR A 167 20.07 3.21 -8.98
C THR A 167 21.00 2.93 -7.78
N PRO A 168 22.31 2.80 -7.97
CA PRO A 168 23.26 2.74 -6.85
C PRO A 168 23.06 3.90 -5.86
N THR A 169 23.10 3.60 -4.56
CA THR A 169 22.99 4.62 -3.51
C THR A 169 24.28 5.45 -3.42
N PRO A 170 24.22 6.78 -3.19
CA PRO A 170 25.39 7.59 -2.88
C PRO A 170 25.83 7.47 -1.41
N LEU A 171 25.08 6.74 -0.58
CA LEU A 171 25.40 6.51 0.84
C LEU A 171 26.13 5.17 1.02
N PRO A 172 26.87 4.99 2.13
CA PRO A 172 27.65 3.77 2.37
C PRO A 172 26.82 2.48 2.34
N LYS A 173 25.52 2.59 2.67
CA LYS A 173 24.60 1.47 2.82
C LYS A 173 23.18 1.87 2.39
N ARG A 174 22.35 0.88 2.18
CA ARG A 174 20.90 0.99 1.96
C ARG A 174 20.16 0.14 3.00
N MET A 175 19.05 0.66 3.50
CA MET A 175 18.05 -0.14 4.19
C MET A 175 16.77 -0.12 3.37
N VAL A 176 16.34 -1.30 2.91
CA VAL A 176 14.98 -1.47 2.40
C VAL A 176 14.10 -1.85 3.57
N PHE A 177 12.91 -1.28 3.67
CA PHE A 177 11.98 -1.63 4.73
C PHE A 177 10.56 -1.82 4.19
N PHE A 178 9.88 -2.81 4.76
CA PHE A 178 8.55 -3.23 4.36
C PHE A 178 7.71 -3.44 5.61
N LEU A 179 6.79 -2.50 5.86
CA LEU A 179 6.07 -2.38 7.11
C LEU A 179 4.60 -2.76 6.96
N GLY A 180 3.88 -2.80 8.08
CA GLY A 180 2.44 -3.03 8.14
C GLY A 180 2.03 -4.46 7.84
N SER A 181 2.96 -5.42 7.91
CA SER A 181 2.74 -6.81 7.53
C SER A 181 2.25 -6.99 6.09
N SER A 182 2.58 -6.03 5.21
CA SER A 182 2.14 -6.02 3.81
C SER A 182 2.64 -7.21 2.99
N LEU A 183 3.75 -7.84 3.42
CA LEU A 183 4.23 -9.13 2.88
C LEU A 183 3.19 -10.24 2.99
N GLY A 184 2.31 -10.19 3.99
CA GLY A 184 1.23 -11.15 4.18
C GLY A 184 0.17 -11.16 3.08
N ASN A 185 0.17 -10.17 2.18
CA ASN A 185 -0.70 -10.17 0.99
C ASN A 185 -0.16 -11.03 -0.16
N PHE A 186 1.01 -11.64 0.00
CA PHE A 186 1.64 -12.46 -1.03
C PHE A 186 1.29 -13.93 -0.83
N ALA A 187 0.93 -14.60 -1.91
CA ALA A 187 0.97 -16.05 -1.96
C ALA A 187 2.40 -16.57 -1.71
N PRO A 188 2.58 -17.81 -1.24
CA PRO A 188 3.91 -18.36 -0.94
C PRO A 188 4.94 -18.18 -2.07
N GLU A 189 4.56 -18.45 -3.33
CA GLU A 189 5.49 -18.32 -4.47
C GLU A 189 5.79 -16.86 -4.82
N GLN A 190 4.88 -15.93 -4.50
CA GLN A 190 5.15 -14.49 -4.63
C GLN A 190 6.16 -14.04 -3.56
N CYS A 191 6.04 -14.57 -2.35
CA CYS A 191 6.97 -14.33 -1.24
C CYS A 191 8.39 -14.82 -1.59
N ASP A 192 8.53 -16.04 -2.13
CA ASP A 192 9.82 -16.58 -2.57
C ASP A 192 10.47 -15.68 -3.63
N ARG A 193 9.72 -15.33 -4.68
CA ARG A 193 10.22 -14.42 -5.75
C ARG A 193 10.60 -13.04 -5.20
N PHE A 194 9.86 -12.53 -4.23
CA PHE A 194 10.17 -11.27 -3.57
C PHE A 194 11.49 -11.35 -2.82
N PHE A 195 11.71 -12.40 -2.02
CA PHE A 195 12.97 -12.59 -1.29
C PHE A 195 14.16 -12.84 -2.22
N GLU A 196 14.01 -13.61 -3.29
CA GLU A 196 15.06 -13.76 -4.32
C GLU A 196 15.47 -12.40 -4.89
N LYS A 197 14.50 -11.52 -5.14
CA LYS A 197 14.76 -10.17 -5.62
C LYS A 197 15.42 -9.29 -4.57
N MET A 198 15.02 -9.39 -3.31
CA MET A 198 15.67 -8.70 -2.20
C MET A 198 17.14 -9.13 -2.03
N ILE A 199 17.42 -10.43 -2.13
CA ILE A 199 18.79 -10.98 -2.08
C ILE A 199 19.64 -10.46 -3.24
N GLY A 200 19.07 -10.39 -4.45
CA GLY A 200 19.77 -9.85 -5.62
C GLY A 200 20.01 -8.34 -5.58
N LEU A 201 19.18 -7.60 -4.84
CA LEU A 201 19.27 -6.14 -4.72
C LEU A 201 20.26 -5.69 -3.63
N LEU A 202 20.26 -6.36 -2.48
CA LEU A 202 21.01 -5.93 -1.30
C LEU A 202 22.48 -6.37 -1.40
N ALA A 203 23.39 -5.41 -1.22
CA ALA A 203 24.82 -5.70 -1.13
C ALA A 203 25.22 -6.14 0.30
N PRO A 204 26.36 -6.81 0.48
CA PRO A 204 26.89 -7.07 1.82
C PRO A 204 27.03 -5.77 2.62
N GLY A 205 26.33 -5.70 3.76
CA GLY A 205 26.28 -4.51 4.62
C GLY A 205 25.00 -3.68 4.49
N ASP A 206 24.17 -3.94 3.48
CA ASP A 206 22.81 -3.41 3.41
C ASP A 206 21.87 -4.14 4.38
N TYR A 207 20.69 -3.55 4.62
CA TYR A 207 19.72 -4.04 5.59
C TYR A 207 18.34 -4.22 4.98
N PHE A 208 17.60 -5.17 5.54
CA PHE A 208 16.17 -5.33 5.32
C PHE A 208 15.44 -5.27 6.66
N LEU A 209 14.55 -4.30 6.83
CA LEU A 209 13.69 -4.16 8.00
C LEU A 209 12.27 -4.57 7.63
N LEU A 210 11.77 -5.64 8.24
CA LEU A 210 10.50 -6.25 7.89
C LEU A 210 9.55 -6.25 9.10
N GLY A 211 8.36 -5.70 8.91
CA GLY A 211 7.24 -5.83 9.85
C GLY A 211 6.42 -7.07 9.53
N ILE A 212 6.19 -7.93 10.53
CA ILE A 212 5.38 -9.14 10.40
C ILE A 212 4.38 -9.17 11.54
N ASP A 213 3.09 -9.26 11.21
CA ASP A 213 2.07 -9.50 12.21
C ASP A 213 2.05 -10.98 12.62
N LEU A 214 1.98 -11.25 13.92
CA LEU A 214 2.12 -12.59 14.48
C LEU A 214 0.76 -13.26 14.71
N GLN A 215 0.74 -14.60 14.74
CA GLN A 215 -0.48 -15.32 15.13
C GLN A 215 -0.92 -14.95 16.55
N LYS A 216 -2.24 -14.83 16.72
CA LYS A 216 -2.90 -14.48 17.98
C LYS A 216 -4.35 -14.99 17.97
N PRO A 217 -5.15 -14.82 19.04
CA PRO A 217 -6.52 -15.31 19.08
C PRO A 217 -7.34 -14.89 17.86
N LYS A 218 -8.14 -15.83 17.36
CA LYS A 218 -8.95 -15.69 16.14
C LYS A 218 -9.86 -14.46 16.20
N GLU A 219 -10.44 -14.20 17.37
CA GLU A 219 -11.40 -13.13 17.57
C GLU A 219 -10.75 -11.75 17.44
N ILE A 220 -9.46 -11.62 17.80
CA ILE A 220 -8.69 -10.39 17.62
C ILE A 220 -8.37 -10.18 16.14
N LEU A 221 -7.97 -11.25 15.46
CA LEU A 221 -7.63 -11.21 14.03
C LEU A 221 -8.87 -10.90 13.20
N GLU A 222 -9.99 -11.60 13.40
CA GLU A 222 -11.22 -11.35 12.64
C GLU A 222 -11.83 -9.98 12.94
N ALA A 223 -11.77 -9.50 14.19
CA ALA A 223 -12.28 -8.16 14.52
C ALA A 223 -11.50 -7.05 13.81
N ALA A 224 -10.18 -7.20 13.66
CA ALA A 224 -9.35 -6.20 12.97
C ALA A 224 -9.79 -5.99 11.51
N TYR A 225 -10.40 -7.00 10.88
CA TYR A 225 -10.85 -6.93 9.49
C TYR A 225 -12.38 -6.97 9.34
N ASN A 226 -13.14 -7.01 10.45
CA ASN A 226 -14.60 -6.88 10.50
C ASN A 226 -14.98 -5.82 11.54
N ASP A 227 -14.43 -4.61 11.40
CA ASP A 227 -14.67 -3.55 12.38
C ASP A 227 -16.15 -3.19 12.50
N SER A 228 -16.54 -2.82 13.72
CA SER A 228 -17.93 -2.49 14.05
C SER A 228 -18.45 -1.22 13.35
N GLN A 229 -17.56 -0.39 12.83
CA GLN A 229 -17.88 0.86 12.13
C GLN A 229 -18.13 0.64 10.63
N GLY A 230 -17.84 -0.55 10.10
CA GLY A 230 -18.05 -0.92 8.70
C GLY A 230 -17.05 -0.29 7.73
N VAL A 231 -15.92 0.24 8.21
CA VAL A 231 -14.93 0.91 7.37
C VAL A 231 -14.18 -0.11 6.50
N THR A 232 -13.81 -1.27 7.04
CA THR A 232 -13.18 -2.36 6.29
C THR A 232 -14.14 -2.95 5.26
N ALA A 233 -15.44 -3.02 5.56
CA ALA A 233 -16.45 -3.42 4.59
C ALA A 233 -16.54 -2.42 3.43
N ALA A 234 -16.53 -1.11 3.72
CA ALA A 234 -16.51 -0.06 2.71
C ALA A 234 -15.22 -0.10 1.86
N PHE A 235 -14.07 -0.36 2.49
CA PHE A 235 -12.79 -0.58 1.81
C PHE A 235 -12.85 -1.78 0.88
N ASN A 236 -13.41 -2.91 1.33
CA ASN A 236 -13.54 -4.11 0.51
C ASN A 236 -14.43 -3.85 -0.72
N LEU A 237 -15.62 -3.29 -0.50
CA LEU A 237 -16.57 -2.97 -1.56
C LEU A 237 -16.04 -1.90 -2.54
N ASN A 238 -15.16 -1.01 -2.08
CA ASN A 238 -14.56 0.01 -2.93
C ASN A 238 -13.75 -0.59 -4.09
N MET A 239 -13.19 -1.80 -3.94
CA MET A 239 -12.54 -2.51 -5.05
C MET A 239 -13.49 -2.64 -6.26
N LEU A 240 -14.76 -2.96 -6.03
CA LEU A 240 -15.76 -3.08 -7.10
C LEU A 240 -16.05 -1.74 -7.77
N ALA A 241 -16.12 -0.66 -6.99
CA ALA A 241 -16.29 0.70 -7.52
C ALA A 241 -15.07 1.13 -8.35
N HIS A 242 -13.86 0.80 -7.89
CA HIS A 242 -12.62 1.05 -8.62
C HIS A 242 -12.60 0.28 -9.95
N LEU A 243 -12.98 -1.01 -9.96
CA LEU A 243 -13.11 -1.79 -11.19
C LEU A 243 -14.16 -1.21 -12.14
N ASN A 244 -15.30 -0.74 -11.61
CA ASN A 244 -16.33 -0.06 -12.41
C ASN A 244 -15.77 1.16 -13.14
N TRP A 245 -15.09 2.05 -12.42
CA TRP A 245 -14.48 3.23 -12.99
C TRP A 245 -13.38 2.86 -14.02
N ARG A 246 -12.48 1.95 -13.65
CA ARG A 246 -11.29 1.62 -14.42
C ARG A 246 -11.62 0.88 -15.72
N PHE A 247 -12.55 -0.06 -15.67
CA PHE A 247 -12.86 -0.99 -16.77
C PHE A 247 -14.25 -0.83 -17.37
N LEU A 248 -14.94 0.28 -17.06
CA LEU A 248 -16.33 0.54 -17.50
C LEU A 248 -17.24 -0.62 -17.08
N GLY A 249 -17.18 -0.93 -15.79
CA GLY A 249 -17.92 -2.00 -15.14
C GLY A 249 -19.30 -1.60 -14.64
N ASN A 250 -20.09 -2.61 -14.25
CA ASN A 250 -21.42 -2.46 -13.67
C ASN A 250 -21.63 -3.32 -12.41
N PHE A 251 -20.59 -3.57 -11.61
CA PHE A 251 -20.77 -4.11 -10.26
C PHE A 251 -21.76 -3.24 -9.49
N ASP A 252 -22.80 -3.87 -8.95
CA ASP A 252 -23.77 -3.25 -8.05
C ASP A 252 -23.33 -3.59 -6.63
N LEU A 253 -22.75 -2.62 -5.93
CA LEU A 253 -22.10 -2.84 -4.64
C LEU A 253 -23.09 -3.31 -3.57
N ASP A 254 -24.35 -2.89 -3.66
CA ASP A 254 -25.40 -3.25 -2.70
C ASP A 254 -25.76 -4.74 -2.76
N ARG A 255 -25.32 -5.44 -3.81
CA ARG A 255 -25.48 -6.89 -3.95
C ARG A 255 -24.37 -7.68 -3.29
N PHE A 256 -23.35 -7.05 -2.72
CA PHE A 256 -22.22 -7.72 -2.10
C PHE A 256 -22.13 -7.38 -0.62
N THR A 257 -21.87 -8.39 0.21
CA THR A 257 -21.59 -8.20 1.63
C THR A 257 -20.18 -8.63 1.95
N HIS A 258 -19.47 -7.82 2.72
CA HIS A 258 -18.14 -8.14 3.21
C HIS A 258 -18.18 -9.19 4.34
N GLN A 259 -17.19 -10.07 4.35
CA GLN A 259 -16.86 -10.94 5.47
C GLN A 259 -15.34 -11.12 5.51
N ALA A 260 -14.70 -10.97 6.67
CA ALA A 260 -13.35 -11.47 6.89
C ALA A 260 -13.37 -12.71 7.79
N ILE A 261 -12.52 -13.70 7.48
CA ILE A 261 -12.33 -14.90 8.30
C ILE A 261 -10.85 -15.12 8.57
N TYR A 262 -10.52 -15.70 9.72
CA TYR A 262 -9.19 -16.25 9.96
C TYR A 262 -9.16 -17.72 9.53
N ASN A 263 -8.49 -17.98 8.41
CA ASN A 263 -8.23 -19.33 7.93
C ASN A 263 -7.12 -19.96 8.78
N GLN A 264 -7.51 -20.84 9.71
CA GLN A 264 -6.59 -21.48 10.64
C GLN A 264 -5.64 -22.49 9.97
N SER A 265 -6.02 -23.12 8.84
CA SER A 265 -5.13 -24.07 8.17
C SER A 265 -3.99 -23.36 7.46
N GLU A 266 -4.29 -22.24 6.80
CA GLU A 266 -3.31 -21.42 6.07
C GLU A 266 -2.68 -20.33 6.96
N SER A 267 -3.18 -20.15 8.19
CA SER A 267 -2.74 -19.13 9.15
C SER A 267 -2.78 -17.69 8.60
N GLN A 268 -3.88 -17.34 7.92
CA GLN A 268 -4.04 -16.03 7.27
C GLN A 268 -5.45 -15.47 7.46
N ILE A 269 -5.57 -14.15 7.40
CA ILE A 269 -6.87 -13.48 7.23
C ILE A 269 -7.25 -13.50 5.75
N GLU A 270 -8.52 -13.81 5.48
CA GLU A 270 -9.10 -13.78 4.15
C GLU A 270 -10.30 -12.84 4.16
N MET A 271 -10.35 -11.93 3.18
CA MET A 271 -11.50 -11.06 2.96
C MET A 271 -12.32 -11.57 1.78
N TYR A 272 -13.63 -11.60 1.97
CA TYR A 272 -14.59 -12.06 0.96
C TYR A 272 -15.64 -10.99 0.69
N LEU A 273 -16.13 -11.01 -0.55
CA LEU A 273 -17.39 -10.39 -0.94
C LEU A 273 -18.37 -11.49 -1.34
N HIS A 274 -19.53 -11.54 -0.66
CA HIS A 274 -20.59 -12.51 -0.92
C HIS A 274 -21.71 -11.86 -1.73
N CYS A 275 -21.96 -12.39 -2.92
CA CYS A 275 -23.05 -11.96 -3.78
C CYS A 275 -24.39 -12.42 -3.20
N GLN A 276 -25.28 -11.49 -2.85
CA GLN A 276 -26.57 -11.78 -2.21
C GLN A 276 -27.63 -12.25 -3.22
N GLU A 277 -27.55 -11.75 -4.45
CA GLU A 277 -28.50 -12.03 -5.52
C GLU A 277 -27.74 -12.30 -6.83
N THR A 278 -28.27 -13.18 -7.69
CA THR A 278 -27.63 -13.45 -8.98
C THR A 278 -27.38 -12.16 -9.75
N HIS A 279 -26.13 -11.93 -10.15
CA HIS A 279 -25.68 -10.68 -10.76
C HIS A 279 -24.77 -10.95 -11.95
N VAL A 280 -25.07 -10.32 -13.09
CA VAL A 280 -24.24 -10.40 -14.30
C VAL A 280 -23.41 -9.13 -14.39
N VAL A 281 -22.10 -9.28 -14.25
CA VAL A 281 -21.14 -8.20 -14.29
C VAL A 281 -20.44 -8.19 -15.63
N ARG A 282 -20.42 -7.03 -16.28
CA ARG A 282 -19.69 -6.76 -17.50
C ARG A 282 -18.63 -5.69 -17.24
N LEU A 283 -17.36 -6.01 -17.52
CA LEU A 283 -16.25 -5.07 -17.54
C LEU A 283 -15.92 -4.75 -19.01
N ALA A 284 -16.52 -3.70 -19.55
CA ALA A 284 -16.54 -3.48 -21.00
C ALA A 284 -15.16 -3.26 -21.62
N ARG A 285 -14.20 -2.65 -20.91
CA ARG A 285 -12.82 -2.49 -21.42
C ARG A 285 -12.03 -3.79 -21.49
N LEU A 286 -12.46 -4.82 -20.77
CA LEU A 286 -11.84 -6.14 -20.76
C LEU A 286 -12.54 -7.13 -21.68
N ASP A 287 -13.64 -6.72 -22.34
CA ASP A 287 -14.57 -7.62 -23.05
C ASP A 287 -14.99 -8.83 -22.20
N LEU A 288 -15.14 -8.61 -20.89
CA LEU A 288 -15.42 -9.66 -19.91
C LEU A 288 -16.86 -9.55 -19.43
N THR A 289 -17.59 -10.66 -19.45
CA THR A 289 -18.88 -10.82 -18.76
C THR A 289 -18.81 -12.04 -17.88
N VAL A 290 -19.14 -11.89 -16.60
CA VAL A 290 -19.16 -12.97 -15.61
C VAL A 290 -20.47 -12.95 -14.84
N GLU A 291 -20.92 -14.13 -14.44
CA GLU A 291 -22.09 -14.30 -13.60
C GLU A 291 -21.66 -14.67 -12.19
N PHE A 292 -22.26 -14.01 -11.20
CA PHE A 292 -22.22 -14.39 -9.80
C PHE A 292 -23.56 -15.00 -9.42
N GLN A 293 -23.56 -16.20 -8.84
CA GLN A 293 -24.77 -16.78 -8.27
C GLN A 293 -25.08 -16.18 -6.90
N ALA A 294 -26.35 -16.20 -6.49
CA ALA A 294 -26.71 -15.88 -5.11
C ALA A 294 -25.98 -16.82 -4.13
N GLY A 295 -25.34 -16.24 -3.11
CA GLY A 295 -24.47 -16.90 -2.14
C GLY A 295 -23.03 -17.13 -2.60
N GLU A 296 -22.69 -16.85 -3.86
CA GLU A 296 -21.32 -17.02 -4.35
C GLU A 296 -20.36 -16.02 -3.69
N SER A 297 -19.23 -16.52 -3.19
CA SER A 297 -18.18 -15.70 -2.59
C SER A 297 -17.02 -15.46 -3.57
N MET A 298 -16.39 -14.31 -3.43
CA MET A 298 -15.16 -13.95 -4.11
C MET A 298 -14.12 -13.51 -3.09
N LEU A 299 -12.92 -14.10 -3.15
CA LEU A 299 -11.78 -13.68 -2.36
C LEU A 299 -11.25 -12.34 -2.90
N THR A 300 -10.95 -11.38 -2.03
CA THR A 300 -10.53 -10.02 -2.40
C THR A 300 -9.23 -9.63 -1.71
#